data_AF-A0A3S3QY80-F1
#
_entry.id   AF-A0A3S3QY80-F1
#
_cell.length_a   1.000
_cell.length_b   1.000
_cell.length_c   1.000
_cell.angle_alpha   90.00
_cell.angle_beta   90.00
_cell.angle_gamma   90.00
#
_symmetry.space_group_name_H-M   'P 1'
#
loop_
_entity.id
_entity.type
_entity.pdbx_description
1 polymer ?
#
loop_
_entity_poly.entity_id
_entity_poly.type
_entity_poly.pdbx_seq_one_letter_code
_entity_poly.pdbx_strand_id
1 'polypeptide(L)'
;MARTDGITMNNYKSPFSLTPAEGESVQGYLARLAIENCCADTKDLLKVTRIPGETSSNFQRTGSWKSAVKCFEFLQESGKQQTTDHFRQQGEQYKFTPQIRNMARCCPLCLEQKPIQQFEWLITVKTHCQVHGIPLIDTCTCCDAPLNFDAIERGQCNYCASGILDGSEKESTLPQYLDGLIALRGRELQQASKQLLDCAGRLLRPFDILPGKSKTLEQINNSLLIQIFTAAYELIHSPAAREYYAEEVEQHRNQAVTLGPHVARYPAYEFEYPDIEHENYPRVSTSYLQWKSEAAIPNKVKTVLKAKDQSFDDDVTKYIADLWAANKILGTSCAELASFVEEGLIEPIKRSKKIQGILVDIRDFAELVEQQPVVPTNTASVSLDKLRQSEFFERYSVSLGELVASPSIQNYISDKGNGLASLCWNKNELLPWAINTFKSKDIQVSPKTVKLILGVTQTELNDLVDQGKLTRCLPDKGNRELFNTYKSIEVQTLL
;
A
#
# COMPACT_ATOMS: atom_id res chain seq x y z
N MET A 1 -36.43 13.62 -32.01
CA MET A 1 -36.07 14.74 -31.12
C MET A 1 -37.36 15.38 -30.62
N ALA A 2 -37.88 14.91 -29.49
CA ALA A 2 -39.03 15.52 -28.85
C ALA A 2 -38.56 16.74 -28.04
N ARG A 3 -39.12 17.92 -28.30
CA ARG A 3 -38.94 19.11 -27.47
C ARG A 3 -39.61 18.82 -26.13
N THR A 4 -38.83 18.66 -25.08
CA THR A 4 -39.32 18.71 -23.69
C THR A 4 -39.61 20.16 -23.37
N ASP A 5 -40.89 20.50 -23.36
CA ASP A 5 -41.37 21.80 -22.91
C ASP A 5 -40.90 22.07 -21.47
N GLY A 6 -40.39 23.29 -21.27
CA GLY A 6 -39.86 23.80 -20.01
C GLY A 6 -40.95 24.00 -18.97
N ILE A 7 -41.49 22.92 -18.43
CA ILE A 7 -42.15 22.96 -17.14
C ILE A 7 -41.03 23.14 -16.11
N THR A 8 -40.93 24.34 -15.54
CA THR A 8 -40.26 24.56 -14.24
C THR A 8 -41.01 23.74 -13.19
N MET A 9 -40.71 22.44 -13.16
CA MET A 9 -41.35 21.49 -12.26
C MET A 9 -40.86 21.77 -10.85
N ASN A 10 -41.79 22.22 -10.00
CA ASN A 10 -41.58 22.43 -8.57
C ASN A 10 -40.87 21.23 -7.93
N ASN A 11 -39.87 21.51 -7.10
CA ASN A 11 -39.15 20.52 -6.31
C ASN A 11 -40.15 19.64 -5.55
N TYR A 12 -39.98 18.32 -5.63
CA TYR A 12 -40.80 17.37 -4.88
C TYR A 12 -40.57 17.61 -3.38
N LYS A 13 -41.61 18.02 -2.65
CA LYS A 13 -41.56 18.17 -1.20
C LYS A 13 -41.91 16.82 -0.58
N SER A 14 -40.98 16.25 0.19
CA SER A 14 -41.20 15.02 0.94
C SER A 14 -42.42 15.17 1.86
N PRO A 15 -43.44 14.28 1.80
CA PRO A 15 -44.61 14.38 2.66
C PRO A 15 -44.27 14.21 4.14
N PHE A 16 -43.25 13.40 4.46
CA PHE A 16 -42.75 13.19 5.82
C PHE A 16 -41.29 13.65 5.94
N SER A 17 -40.98 14.18 7.13
CA SER A 17 -39.64 14.60 7.57
C SER A 17 -39.27 13.83 8.83
N LEU A 18 -38.00 13.46 8.95
CA LEU A 18 -37.47 12.80 10.15
C LEU A 18 -36.48 13.71 10.88
N THR A 19 -36.27 13.42 12.16
CA THR A 19 -35.13 13.96 12.90
C THR A 19 -34.07 12.86 13.00
N PRO A 20 -32.79 13.14 12.68
CA PRO A 20 -31.74 12.15 12.81
C PRO A 20 -31.56 11.79 14.29
N ALA A 21 -31.39 10.50 14.55
CA ALA A 21 -31.07 10.04 15.89
C ALA A 21 -29.59 10.20 16.20
N GLU A 22 -29.28 10.23 17.50
CA GLU A 22 -27.91 10.22 17.96
C GLU A 22 -27.15 8.99 17.44
N GLY A 23 -25.98 9.22 16.84
CA GLY A 23 -25.11 8.18 16.29
C GLY A 23 -25.57 7.58 14.96
N GLU A 24 -26.76 7.95 14.44
CA GLU A 24 -27.31 7.41 13.19
C GLU A 24 -26.38 7.69 12.00
N SER A 25 -26.15 6.71 11.12
CA SER A 25 -25.46 7.02 9.87
C SER A 25 -26.38 7.69 8.87
N VAL A 26 -25.77 8.43 7.95
CA VAL A 26 -26.51 9.09 6.89
C VAL A 26 -27.22 8.12 5.94
N GLN A 27 -26.66 6.93 5.72
CA GLN A 27 -27.31 5.88 4.92
C GLN A 27 -28.49 5.25 5.64
N GLY A 28 -28.36 5.01 6.96
CA GLY A 28 -29.46 4.54 7.80
C GLY A 28 -30.62 5.53 7.81
N TYR A 29 -30.31 6.81 8.04
CA TYR A 29 -31.29 7.89 8.01
C TYR A 29 -32.08 7.95 6.70
N LEU A 30 -31.39 7.86 5.55
CA LEU A 30 -32.05 7.92 4.24
C LEU A 30 -32.89 6.67 3.95
N ALA A 31 -32.46 5.49 4.40
CA ALA A 31 -33.27 4.28 4.30
C ALA A 31 -34.55 4.39 5.15
N ARG A 32 -34.43 4.93 6.37
CA ARG A 32 -35.57 5.21 7.25
C ARG A 32 -36.52 6.24 6.65
N LEU A 33 -35.96 7.33 6.10
CA LEU A 33 -36.72 8.36 5.40
C LEU A 33 -37.45 7.81 4.15
N ALA A 34 -36.82 6.89 3.41
CA ALA A 34 -37.45 6.23 2.26
C ALA A 34 -38.68 5.43 2.68
N ILE A 35 -38.57 4.64 3.76
CA ILE A 35 -39.68 3.84 4.29
C ILE A 35 -40.84 4.73 4.75
N GLU A 36 -40.55 5.79 5.51
CA GLU A 36 -41.57 6.74 6.01
C GLU A 36 -42.29 7.50 4.89
N ASN A 37 -41.65 7.64 3.73
CA ASN A 37 -42.24 8.26 2.55
C ASN A 37 -42.80 7.23 1.54
N CYS A 38 -42.99 5.98 1.97
CA CYS A 38 -43.53 4.89 1.16
C CYS A 38 -42.74 4.61 -0.12
N CYS A 39 -41.45 4.93 -0.15
CA CYS A 39 -40.55 4.57 -1.24
C CYS A 39 -40.13 3.09 -1.11
N ALA A 40 -39.91 2.43 -2.25
CA ALA A 40 -39.49 1.03 -2.24
C ALA A 40 -38.13 0.84 -1.58
N ASP A 41 -37.20 1.77 -1.82
CA ASP A 41 -35.86 1.81 -1.24
C ASP A 41 -35.28 3.23 -1.32
N THR A 42 -34.07 3.39 -0.80
CA THR A 42 -33.32 4.65 -0.88
C THR A 42 -33.11 5.11 -2.34
N LYS A 43 -32.96 4.21 -3.32
CA LYS A 43 -32.77 4.59 -4.73
C LYS A 43 -34.04 5.22 -5.30
N ASP A 44 -35.19 4.67 -4.94
CA ASP A 44 -36.50 5.19 -5.31
C ASP A 44 -36.74 6.57 -4.69
N LEU A 45 -36.41 6.76 -3.41
CA LEU A 45 -36.44 8.08 -2.77
C LEU A 45 -35.58 9.10 -3.54
N LEU A 46 -34.32 8.75 -3.86
CA LEU A 46 -33.42 9.64 -4.60
C LEU A 46 -33.94 9.96 -6.02
N LYS A 47 -34.62 9.00 -6.66
CA LYS A 47 -35.22 9.16 -7.99
C LYS A 47 -36.44 10.06 -7.96
N VAL A 48 -37.37 9.84 -7.03
CA VAL A 48 -38.60 10.63 -6.85
C VAL A 48 -38.26 12.08 -6.52
N THR A 49 -37.21 12.29 -5.74
CA THR A 49 -36.73 13.62 -5.31
C THR A 49 -35.82 14.29 -6.34
N ARG A 50 -35.56 13.62 -7.48
CA ARG A 50 -34.82 14.12 -8.64
C ARG A 50 -33.41 14.60 -8.32
N ILE A 51 -32.76 13.95 -7.36
CA ILE A 51 -31.37 14.24 -7.04
C ILE A 51 -30.50 13.86 -8.26
N PRO A 52 -29.59 14.76 -8.72
CA PRO A 52 -28.76 14.48 -9.89
C PRO A 52 -28.02 13.15 -9.78
N GLY A 53 -27.95 12.40 -10.89
CA GLY A 53 -27.35 11.06 -10.92
C GLY A 53 -25.90 11.01 -10.42
N GLU A 54 -25.12 12.06 -10.64
CA GLU A 54 -23.76 12.18 -10.10
C GLU A 54 -23.74 12.31 -8.57
N THR A 55 -24.67 13.07 -8.00
CA THR A 55 -24.81 13.22 -6.54
C THR A 55 -25.28 11.91 -5.92
N SER A 56 -26.26 11.25 -6.54
CA SER A 56 -26.81 9.96 -6.12
C SER A 56 -25.75 8.84 -6.17
N SER A 57 -25.05 8.70 -7.30
CA SER A 57 -23.99 7.70 -7.47
C SER A 57 -22.79 7.95 -6.54
N ASN A 58 -22.39 9.20 -6.35
CA ASN A 58 -21.33 9.51 -5.39
C ASN A 58 -21.76 9.23 -3.96
N PHE A 59 -22.98 9.55 -3.56
CA PHE A 59 -23.52 9.19 -2.25
C PHE A 59 -23.52 7.68 -2.06
N GLN A 60 -24.14 6.93 -2.98
CA GLN A 60 -24.22 5.47 -2.93
C GLN A 60 -22.86 4.79 -2.92
N ARG A 61 -21.81 5.41 -3.49
CA ARG A 61 -20.46 4.87 -3.49
C ARG A 61 -19.64 5.25 -2.27
N THR A 62 -19.81 6.47 -1.76
CA THR A 62 -18.89 7.05 -0.78
C THR A 62 -19.47 7.18 0.62
N GLY A 63 -20.79 7.15 0.77
CA GLY A 63 -21.45 7.47 2.04
C GLY A 63 -21.12 8.87 2.56
N SER A 64 -20.58 9.75 1.71
CA SER A 64 -20.06 11.05 2.14
C SER A 64 -21.21 11.94 2.61
N TRP A 65 -21.11 12.42 3.86
CA TRP A 65 -22.06 13.37 4.42
C TRP A 65 -22.19 14.64 3.56
N LYS A 66 -21.13 15.06 2.84
CA LYS A 66 -21.20 16.20 1.92
C LYS A 66 -22.13 15.94 0.74
N SER A 67 -22.12 14.71 0.22
CA SER A 67 -23.04 14.30 -0.83
C SER A 67 -24.47 14.21 -0.30
N ALA A 68 -24.64 13.72 0.92
CA ALA A 68 -25.95 13.65 1.57
C ALA A 68 -26.53 15.02 1.93
N VAL A 69 -25.70 15.99 2.36
CA VAL A 69 -26.14 17.37 2.60
C VAL A 69 -26.70 17.98 1.33
N LYS A 70 -26.07 17.74 0.17
CA LYS A 70 -26.64 18.13 -1.12
C LYS A 70 -27.99 17.44 -1.37
N CYS A 71 -28.15 16.16 -1.00
CA CYS A 71 -29.44 15.49 -1.08
C CYS A 71 -30.50 16.18 -0.19
N PHE A 72 -30.17 16.52 1.05
CA PHE A 72 -31.07 17.25 1.96
C PHE A 72 -31.45 18.64 1.45
N GLU A 73 -30.58 19.28 0.67
CA GLU A 73 -30.92 20.54 -0.01
C GLU A 73 -32.06 20.39 -1.01
N PHE A 74 -32.14 19.26 -1.72
CA PHE A 74 -33.20 18.97 -2.69
C PHE A 74 -34.49 18.48 -2.03
N LEU A 75 -34.40 17.79 -0.88
CA LEU A 75 -35.55 17.17 -0.20
C LEU A 75 -36.55 18.16 0.41
N GLN A 76 -36.23 19.46 0.48
CA GLN A 76 -37.04 20.52 1.12
C GLN A 76 -37.60 20.12 2.50
N GLU A 77 -36.78 19.39 3.26
CA GLU A 77 -37.18 18.76 4.50
C GLU A 77 -37.45 19.79 5.62
N SER A 78 -38.56 19.61 6.36
CA SER A 78 -38.86 20.45 7.52
C SER A 78 -37.88 20.10 8.64
N GLY A 79 -36.98 21.01 9.00
CA GLY A 79 -35.86 20.71 9.92
C GLY A 79 -34.52 20.43 9.22
N LYS A 80 -34.42 20.64 7.91
CA LYS A 80 -33.18 20.50 7.11
C LYS A 80 -31.93 21.04 7.78
N GLN A 81 -32.00 22.19 8.46
CA GLN A 81 -30.86 22.79 9.13
C GLN A 81 -30.33 21.89 10.25
N GLN A 82 -31.23 21.36 11.09
CA GLN A 82 -30.88 20.43 12.16
C GLN A 82 -30.28 19.13 11.60
N THR A 83 -30.89 18.55 10.57
CA THR A 83 -30.37 17.35 9.89
C THR A 83 -28.98 17.58 9.29
N THR A 84 -28.82 18.71 8.62
CA THR A 84 -27.53 19.11 8.01
C THR A 84 -26.45 19.33 9.06
N ASP A 85 -26.77 20.02 10.16
CA ASP A 85 -25.82 20.31 11.22
C ASP A 85 -25.42 19.04 11.98
N HIS A 86 -26.36 18.11 12.21
CA HIS A 86 -26.09 16.81 12.80
C HIS A 86 -25.05 16.02 11.98
N PHE A 87 -25.31 15.80 10.68
CA PHE A 87 -24.39 15.01 9.85
C PHE A 87 -23.10 15.77 9.51
N ARG A 88 -23.10 17.10 9.53
CA ARG A 88 -21.87 17.91 9.45
C ARG A 88 -21.01 17.70 10.69
N GLN A 89 -21.59 17.75 11.89
CA GLN A 89 -20.87 17.53 13.14
C GLN A 89 -20.29 16.12 13.20
N GLN A 90 -21.10 15.10 12.86
CA GLN A 90 -20.61 13.72 12.71
C GLN A 90 -19.47 13.65 11.69
N GLY A 91 -19.65 14.26 10.51
CA GLY A 91 -18.63 14.32 9.46
C GLY A 91 -17.29 14.92 9.91
N GLU A 92 -17.29 15.95 10.75
CA GLU A 92 -16.07 16.53 11.32
C GLU A 92 -15.49 15.66 12.45
N GLN A 93 -16.31 15.07 13.32
CA GLN A 93 -15.88 14.14 14.38
C GLN A 93 -15.15 12.93 13.80
N TYR A 94 -15.63 12.41 12.67
CA TYR A 94 -15.12 11.20 12.03
C TYR A 94 -14.24 11.46 10.81
N LYS A 95 -13.86 12.71 10.53
CA LYS A 95 -13.09 13.14 9.35
C LYS A 95 -11.81 12.35 9.10
N PHE A 96 -11.15 11.93 10.17
CA PHE A 96 -9.88 11.20 10.14
C PHE A 96 -10.05 9.68 10.30
N THR A 97 -11.29 9.20 10.42
CA THR A 97 -11.55 7.79 10.62
C THR A 97 -11.07 6.99 9.41
N PRO A 98 -10.18 6.01 9.61
CA PRO A 98 -9.71 5.20 8.50
C PRO A 98 -10.85 4.30 8.02
N GLN A 99 -10.96 4.17 6.69
CA GLN A 99 -11.68 3.09 6.00
C GLN A 99 -13.13 2.92 6.47
N ILE A 100 -13.98 3.82 5.99
CA ILE A 100 -15.42 3.72 6.17
C ILE A 100 -15.96 2.77 5.10
N ARG A 101 -16.68 1.77 5.55
CA ARG A 101 -17.32 0.75 4.72
C ARG A 101 -18.63 1.29 4.18
N ASN A 102 -18.88 0.99 2.91
CA ASN A 102 -20.18 1.21 2.29
C ASN A 102 -20.99 -0.10 2.26
N MET A 103 -21.02 -0.80 3.38
CA MET A 103 -21.75 -2.05 3.54
C MET A 103 -22.51 -1.97 4.85
N ALA A 104 -23.78 -2.35 4.81
CA ALA A 104 -24.65 -2.25 5.96
C ALA A 104 -24.29 -3.36 6.95
N ARG A 105 -24.09 -2.95 8.20
CA ARG A 105 -23.83 -3.86 9.33
C ARG A 105 -24.74 -3.48 10.46
N CYS A 106 -25.12 -4.45 11.29
CA CYS A 106 -25.94 -4.17 12.46
C CYS A 106 -25.61 -5.07 13.65
N CYS A 107 -26.04 -4.60 14.82
CA CYS A 107 -26.20 -5.44 15.99
C CYS A 107 -27.68 -5.81 16.12
N PRO A 108 -28.07 -7.09 16.07
CA PRO A 108 -29.47 -7.49 16.19
C PRO A 108 -30.09 -7.01 17.52
N LEU A 109 -29.33 -7.08 18.62
CA LEU A 109 -29.79 -6.61 19.94
C LEU A 109 -29.98 -5.08 20.01
N CYS A 110 -29.22 -4.29 19.23
CA CYS A 110 -29.47 -2.85 19.13
C CYS A 110 -30.74 -2.59 18.31
N LEU A 111 -30.94 -3.33 17.22
CA LEU A 111 -32.10 -3.15 16.34
C LEU A 111 -33.42 -3.50 17.03
N GLU A 112 -33.43 -4.54 17.88
CA GLU A 112 -34.59 -4.87 18.73
C GLU A 112 -35.00 -3.70 19.64
N GLN A 113 -34.02 -2.96 20.16
CA GLN A 113 -34.28 -1.81 21.02
C GLN A 113 -34.67 -0.57 20.22
N LYS A 114 -33.97 -0.32 19.12
CA LYS A 114 -34.14 0.84 18.26
C LYS A 114 -33.63 0.50 16.85
N PRO A 115 -34.51 0.51 15.82
CA PRO A 115 -34.11 0.20 14.44
C PRO A 115 -33.35 1.40 13.86
N ILE A 116 -32.11 1.59 14.29
CA ILE A 116 -31.26 2.71 13.87
C ILE A 116 -29.88 2.17 13.57
N GLN A 117 -29.49 2.34 12.32
CA GLN A 117 -28.15 2.03 11.87
C GLN A 117 -27.16 3.05 12.44
N GLN A 118 -26.18 2.56 13.23
CA GLN A 118 -25.15 3.39 13.83
C GLN A 118 -23.98 3.65 12.85
N PHE A 119 -23.49 4.88 12.79
CA PHE A 119 -22.34 5.27 11.97
C PHE A 119 -21.09 4.46 12.31
N GLU A 120 -20.88 4.15 13.59
CA GLU A 120 -19.71 3.40 14.03
C GLU A 120 -19.65 1.98 13.47
N TRP A 121 -20.81 1.41 13.14
CA TRP A 121 -20.90 0.12 12.45
C TRP A 121 -20.41 0.21 11.00
N LEU A 122 -20.04 1.38 10.49
CA LEU A 122 -19.40 1.53 9.18
C LEU A 122 -17.87 1.60 9.28
N ILE A 123 -17.30 1.66 10.47
CA ILE A 123 -15.84 1.77 10.64
C ILE A 123 -15.20 0.38 10.52
N THR A 124 -14.26 0.20 9.58
CA THR A 124 -13.72 -1.14 9.26
C THR A 124 -13.21 -1.91 10.47
N VAL A 125 -12.39 -1.28 11.31
CA VAL A 125 -11.82 -1.94 12.50
C VAL A 125 -12.85 -2.32 13.56
N LYS A 126 -14.00 -1.65 13.59
CA LYS A 126 -15.10 -1.98 14.50
C LYS A 126 -15.93 -3.11 13.93
N THR A 127 -15.58 -4.31 14.35
CA THR A 127 -16.20 -5.57 13.94
C THR A 127 -17.27 -6.06 14.91
N HIS A 128 -17.33 -5.47 16.11
CA HIS A 128 -18.27 -5.81 17.17
C HIS A 128 -19.09 -4.58 17.58
N CYS A 129 -20.26 -4.82 18.14
CA CYS A 129 -21.07 -3.79 18.76
C CYS A 129 -20.41 -3.33 20.07
N GLN A 130 -20.25 -2.01 20.26
CA GLN A 130 -19.72 -1.47 21.52
C GLN A 130 -20.66 -1.71 22.71
N VAL A 131 -21.98 -1.70 22.49
CA VAL A 131 -22.97 -1.82 23.57
C VAL A 131 -23.12 -3.27 24.02
N HIS A 132 -23.23 -4.19 23.06
CA HIS A 132 -23.55 -5.59 23.33
C HIS A 132 -22.34 -6.52 23.26
N GLY A 133 -21.20 -6.07 22.71
CA GLY A 133 -19.97 -6.86 22.57
C GLY A 133 -20.04 -8.03 21.60
N ILE A 134 -21.13 -8.18 20.83
CA ILE A 134 -21.31 -9.25 19.83
C ILE A 134 -20.80 -8.82 18.44
N PRO A 135 -20.41 -9.77 17.57
CA PRO A 135 -20.06 -9.49 16.19
C PRO A 135 -21.17 -8.75 15.45
N LEU A 136 -20.81 -7.75 14.65
CA LEU A 136 -21.76 -7.10 13.76
C LEU A 136 -22.10 -8.05 12.59
N ILE A 137 -23.39 -8.19 12.26
CA ILE A 137 -23.85 -8.98 11.13
C ILE A 137 -23.93 -8.12 9.87
N ASP A 138 -23.49 -8.67 8.76
CA ASP A 138 -23.43 -7.99 7.46
C ASP A 138 -23.91 -8.85 6.29
N THR A 139 -24.31 -10.08 6.59
CA THR A 139 -24.87 -11.07 5.68
C THR A 139 -26.09 -11.70 6.36
N CYS A 140 -27.04 -12.16 5.55
CA CYS A 140 -28.22 -12.84 6.05
C CYS A 140 -27.86 -14.23 6.58
N THR A 141 -28.27 -14.55 7.82
CA THR A 141 -28.02 -15.87 8.44
C THR A 141 -28.75 -17.03 7.76
N CYS A 142 -29.76 -16.75 6.93
CA CYS A 142 -30.53 -17.76 6.20
C CYS A 142 -30.00 -18.05 4.78
N CYS A 143 -29.49 -17.03 4.08
CA CYS A 143 -29.12 -17.17 2.66
C CYS A 143 -27.76 -16.58 2.28
N ASP A 144 -26.99 -16.13 3.27
CA ASP A 144 -25.66 -15.51 3.15
C ASP A 144 -25.57 -14.26 2.26
N ALA A 145 -26.72 -13.78 1.75
CA ALA A 145 -26.75 -12.58 0.92
C ALA A 145 -26.36 -11.33 1.74
N PRO A 146 -25.58 -10.40 1.17
CA PRO A 146 -25.14 -9.21 1.86
C PRO A 146 -26.32 -8.34 2.27
N LEU A 147 -26.27 -7.81 3.50
CA LEU A 147 -27.26 -6.88 3.98
C LEU A 147 -27.04 -5.49 3.37
N ASN A 148 -28.14 -4.77 3.12
CA ASN A 148 -28.11 -3.36 2.77
C ASN A 148 -28.89 -2.54 3.82
N PHE A 149 -28.80 -1.22 3.71
CA PHE A 149 -29.42 -0.32 4.69
C PHE A 149 -30.94 -0.47 4.72
N ASP A 150 -31.59 -0.61 3.56
CA ASP A 150 -33.05 -0.78 3.49
C ASP A 150 -33.53 -2.11 4.11
N ALA A 151 -32.74 -3.18 4.03
CA ALA A 151 -33.03 -4.46 4.68
C ALA A 151 -33.01 -4.33 6.20
N ILE A 152 -31.99 -3.65 6.73
CA ILE A 152 -31.82 -3.43 8.18
C ILE A 152 -33.00 -2.63 8.75
N GLU A 153 -33.39 -1.54 8.08
CA GLU A 153 -34.51 -0.71 8.53
C GLU A 153 -35.86 -1.44 8.46
N ARG A 154 -36.02 -2.39 7.53
CA ARG A 154 -37.20 -3.27 7.45
C ARG A 154 -37.14 -4.47 8.40
N GLY A 155 -35.98 -4.74 9.01
CA GLY A 155 -35.74 -5.93 9.82
C GLY A 155 -35.79 -7.26 9.05
N GLN A 156 -35.72 -7.23 7.72
CA GLN A 156 -35.89 -8.42 6.85
C GLN A 156 -34.87 -8.44 5.70
N CYS A 157 -34.40 -9.62 5.34
CA CYS A 157 -33.50 -9.81 4.21
C CYS A 157 -34.20 -9.49 2.87
N ASN A 158 -33.60 -8.66 2.02
CA ASN A 158 -34.16 -8.34 0.70
C ASN A 158 -34.19 -9.53 -0.30
N TYR A 159 -33.49 -10.62 0.00
CA TYR A 159 -33.34 -11.76 -0.91
C TYR A 159 -34.26 -12.93 -0.55
N CYS A 160 -34.30 -13.31 0.73
CA CYS A 160 -35.11 -14.45 1.21
C CYS A 160 -36.25 -14.06 2.15
N ALA A 161 -36.40 -12.78 2.48
CA ALA A 161 -37.41 -12.24 3.40
C ALA A 161 -37.34 -12.78 4.85
N SER A 162 -36.30 -13.53 5.23
CA SER A 162 -36.09 -13.95 6.62
C SER A 162 -35.85 -12.74 7.54
N GLY A 163 -36.22 -12.86 8.81
CA GLY A 163 -35.93 -11.84 9.82
C GLY A 163 -34.42 -11.71 10.03
N ILE A 164 -33.93 -10.47 10.16
CA ILE A 164 -32.51 -10.20 10.46
C ILE A 164 -32.18 -10.54 11.92
N LEU A 165 -33.19 -10.56 12.80
CA LEU A 165 -33.06 -10.77 14.24
C LEU A 165 -33.03 -12.26 14.63
N ASP A 166 -33.37 -13.15 13.68
CA ASP A 166 -33.46 -14.58 13.93
C ASP A 166 -32.04 -15.19 14.01
N GLY A 167 -31.64 -15.61 15.22
CA GLY A 167 -30.40 -16.38 15.43
C GLY A 167 -29.23 -15.64 16.08
N SER A 168 -29.46 -14.52 16.77
CA SER A 168 -28.37 -13.84 17.48
C SER A 168 -27.88 -14.63 18.70
N GLU A 169 -26.62 -15.05 18.66
CA GLU A 169 -25.93 -15.60 19.83
C GLU A 169 -25.80 -14.52 20.91
N LYS A 170 -26.02 -14.91 22.16
CA LYS A 170 -26.01 -13.99 23.31
C LYS A 170 -24.66 -13.92 24.01
N GLU A 171 -23.71 -14.77 23.64
CA GLU A 171 -22.39 -14.75 24.26
C GLU A 171 -21.57 -13.57 23.71
N SER A 172 -21.04 -12.79 24.64
CA SER A 172 -20.42 -11.50 24.38
C SER A 172 -19.01 -11.51 24.93
N THR A 173 -18.03 -11.45 24.05
CA THR A 173 -16.65 -11.17 24.42
C THR A 173 -16.01 -10.39 23.30
N LEU A 174 -15.56 -9.17 23.61
CA LEU A 174 -14.82 -8.37 22.66
C LEU A 174 -13.47 -9.05 22.36
N PRO A 175 -13.10 -9.20 21.09
CA PRO A 175 -11.76 -9.64 20.72
C PRO A 175 -10.69 -8.70 21.31
N GLN A 176 -9.53 -9.27 21.63
CA GLN A 176 -8.41 -8.52 22.22
C GLN A 176 -7.96 -7.33 21.36
N TYR A 177 -8.03 -7.45 20.02
CA TYR A 177 -7.67 -6.35 19.14
C TYR A 177 -8.61 -5.14 19.23
N LEU A 178 -9.80 -5.28 19.82
CA LEU A 178 -10.72 -4.18 20.08
C LEU A 178 -10.54 -3.54 21.45
N ASP A 179 -9.71 -4.11 22.33
CA ASP A 179 -9.45 -3.54 23.63
C ASP A 179 -8.83 -2.15 23.49
N GLY A 180 -9.38 -1.18 24.21
CA GLY A 180 -9.10 0.24 24.03
C GLY A 180 -9.60 0.85 22.70
N LEU A 181 -9.55 0.15 21.57
CA LEU A 181 -9.93 0.69 20.24
C LEU A 181 -11.43 0.97 20.11
N ILE A 182 -12.28 0.15 20.73
CA ILE A 182 -13.74 0.22 20.52
C ILE A 182 -14.35 1.57 20.92
N ALA A 183 -13.75 2.26 21.90
CA ALA A 183 -14.18 3.55 22.42
C ALA A 183 -13.54 4.77 21.69
N LEU A 184 -12.48 4.58 20.91
CA LEU A 184 -11.78 5.67 20.22
C LEU A 184 -12.52 6.15 18.97
N ARG A 185 -12.28 7.42 18.59
CA ARG A 185 -12.93 8.08 17.44
C ARG A 185 -11.93 8.93 16.67
N GLY A 186 -12.28 9.30 15.43
CA GLY A 186 -11.55 10.29 14.64
C GLY A 186 -10.05 10.00 14.52
N ARG A 187 -9.21 10.98 14.86
CA ARG A 187 -7.75 10.89 14.71
C ARG A 187 -7.11 9.90 15.69
N GLU A 188 -7.64 9.80 16.90
CA GLU A 188 -7.13 8.86 17.91
C GLU A 188 -7.31 7.43 17.44
N LEU A 189 -8.51 7.10 16.94
CA LEU A 189 -8.77 5.81 16.33
C LEU A 189 -7.87 5.57 15.10
N GLN A 190 -7.68 6.59 14.26
CA GLN A 190 -6.79 6.48 13.10
C GLN A 190 -5.36 6.11 13.48
N GLN A 191 -4.81 6.77 14.49
CA GLN A 191 -3.46 6.53 14.97
C GLN A 191 -3.35 5.15 15.63
N ALA A 192 -4.27 4.83 16.54
CA ALA A 192 -4.25 3.58 17.29
C ALA A 192 -4.51 2.34 16.40
N SER A 193 -5.29 2.48 15.33
CA SER A 193 -5.58 1.38 14.40
C SER A 193 -4.61 1.25 13.23
N LYS A 194 -3.67 2.19 13.04
CA LYS A 194 -2.78 2.21 11.87
C LYS A 194 -2.00 0.90 11.73
N GLN A 195 -1.32 0.47 12.79
CA GLN A 195 -0.50 -0.74 12.75
C GLN A 195 -1.34 -2.00 12.50
N LEU A 196 -2.53 -2.09 13.12
CA LEU A 196 -3.48 -3.19 12.91
C LEU A 196 -3.94 -3.25 11.44
N LEU A 197 -4.29 -2.12 10.84
CA LEU A 197 -4.71 -2.03 9.45
C LEU A 197 -3.57 -2.31 8.47
N ASP A 198 -2.35 -1.86 8.77
CA ASP A 198 -1.16 -2.11 7.96
C ASP A 198 -0.82 -3.63 7.99
N CYS A 199 -0.85 -4.27 9.16
CA CYS A 199 -0.63 -5.71 9.33
C CYS A 199 -1.75 -6.53 8.67
N ALA A 200 -3.02 -6.17 8.86
CA ALA A 200 -4.15 -6.82 8.20
C ALA A 200 -4.05 -6.72 6.67
N GLY A 201 -3.68 -5.54 6.15
CA GLY A 201 -3.44 -5.33 4.73
C GLY A 201 -2.32 -6.20 4.16
N ARG A 202 -1.29 -6.48 4.97
CA ARG A 202 -0.22 -7.41 4.60
C ARG A 202 -0.69 -8.85 4.65
N LEU A 203 -1.39 -9.27 5.70
CA LEU A 203 -1.95 -10.62 5.75
C LEU A 203 -2.77 -10.87 4.48
N LEU A 204 -3.63 -9.95 4.04
CA LEU A 204 -4.35 -10.13 2.77
C LEU A 204 -3.50 -10.45 1.51
N ARG A 205 -2.20 -10.12 1.51
CA ARG A 205 -1.23 -10.40 0.43
C ARG A 205 0.14 -10.68 1.08
N PRO A 206 0.33 -11.81 1.77
CA PRO A 206 1.44 -11.97 2.72
C PRO A 206 2.79 -12.07 2.02
N PHE A 207 2.79 -12.60 0.80
CA PHE A 207 4.01 -12.85 0.03
C PHE A 207 4.41 -11.66 -0.85
N ASP A 208 3.52 -10.68 -1.04
CA ASP A 208 3.79 -9.54 -1.93
C ASP A 208 4.76 -8.55 -1.31
N ILE A 209 5.68 -8.01 -2.10
CA ILE A 209 6.56 -6.90 -1.70
C ILE A 209 5.79 -5.58 -1.62
N LEU A 210 4.88 -5.37 -2.56
CA LEU A 210 4.09 -4.15 -2.69
C LEU A 210 2.68 -4.39 -2.12
N PRO A 211 2.46 -4.23 -0.80
CA PRO A 211 1.19 -4.62 -0.21
C PRO A 211 0.03 -3.86 -0.86
N GLY A 212 -1.08 -4.56 -0.98
CA GLY A 212 -2.37 -3.98 -1.36
C GLY A 212 -2.69 -2.77 -0.47
N LYS A 213 -3.44 -1.80 -0.99
CA LYS A 213 -3.96 -0.72 -0.15
C LYS A 213 -5.05 -1.40 0.69
N SER A 214 -5.04 -1.19 2.00
CA SER A 214 -6.01 -1.76 2.96
C SER A 214 -7.48 -1.41 2.68
N LYS A 215 -7.77 -0.59 1.65
CA LYS A 215 -9.10 -0.43 1.01
C LYS A 215 -9.76 -1.77 0.66
N THR A 216 -8.93 -2.79 0.44
CA THR A 216 -9.19 -4.23 0.55
C THR A 216 -10.31 -4.64 1.51
N LEU A 217 -10.05 -4.25 2.76
CA LEU A 217 -10.74 -4.70 3.97
C LEU A 217 -12.19 -4.21 4.01
N GLU A 218 -12.49 -3.11 3.34
CA GLU A 218 -13.85 -2.53 3.32
C GLU A 218 -14.87 -3.48 2.68
N GLN A 219 -14.42 -4.38 1.80
CA GLN A 219 -15.24 -5.31 1.02
C GLN A 219 -15.34 -6.71 1.63
N ILE A 220 -14.58 -7.01 2.67
CA ILE A 220 -14.50 -8.35 3.27
C ILE A 220 -15.58 -8.54 4.31
N ASN A 221 -16.37 -9.61 4.25
CA ASN A 221 -17.41 -9.86 5.25
C ASN A 221 -16.85 -9.83 6.70
N ASN A 222 -17.71 -9.50 7.66
CA ASN A 222 -17.29 -9.17 9.01
C ASN A 222 -16.69 -10.38 9.72
N SER A 223 -17.20 -11.59 9.46
CA SER A 223 -16.64 -12.84 10.00
C SER A 223 -15.17 -13.04 9.60
N LEU A 224 -14.86 -12.92 8.31
CA LEU A 224 -13.48 -13.04 7.83
C LEU A 224 -12.61 -11.86 8.33
N LEU A 225 -13.19 -10.67 8.44
CA LEU A 225 -12.49 -9.50 8.96
C LEU A 225 -12.08 -9.67 10.43
N ILE A 226 -12.91 -10.33 11.25
CA ILE A 226 -12.58 -10.69 12.63
C ILE A 226 -11.37 -11.63 12.67
N GLN A 227 -11.34 -12.64 11.81
CA GLN A 227 -10.20 -13.58 11.72
C GLN A 227 -8.92 -12.85 11.32
N ILE A 228 -8.99 -11.98 10.30
CA ILE A 228 -7.84 -11.19 9.83
C ILE A 228 -7.33 -10.26 10.93
N PHE A 229 -8.20 -9.54 11.63
CA PHE A 229 -7.74 -8.63 12.70
C PHE A 229 -7.23 -9.37 13.93
N THR A 230 -7.75 -10.54 14.23
CA THR A 230 -7.20 -11.41 15.27
C THR A 230 -5.78 -11.85 14.90
N ALA A 231 -5.58 -12.37 13.70
CA ALA A 231 -4.25 -12.76 13.21
C ALA A 231 -3.29 -11.56 13.11
N ALA A 232 -3.76 -10.39 12.68
CA ALA A 232 -2.96 -9.17 12.63
C ALA A 232 -2.53 -8.70 14.02
N TYR A 233 -3.43 -8.77 15.01
CA TYR A 233 -3.12 -8.45 16.39
C TYR A 233 -2.09 -9.41 16.98
N GLU A 234 -2.22 -10.71 16.71
CA GLU A 234 -1.22 -11.70 17.11
C GLU A 234 0.13 -11.44 16.45
N LEU A 235 0.16 -11.09 15.15
CA LEU A 235 1.40 -10.77 14.47
C LEU A 235 2.11 -9.55 15.08
N ILE A 236 1.35 -8.56 15.56
CA ILE A 236 1.91 -7.37 16.22
C ILE A 236 2.51 -7.73 17.60
N HIS A 237 1.85 -8.60 18.36
CA HIS A 237 2.14 -8.80 19.78
C HIS A 237 2.86 -10.12 20.11
N SER A 238 2.97 -11.07 19.17
CA SER A 238 3.59 -12.38 19.40
C SER A 238 4.87 -12.55 18.58
N PRO A 239 6.06 -12.62 19.21
CA PRO A 239 7.30 -12.99 18.52
C PRO A 239 7.21 -14.32 17.78
N ALA A 240 6.51 -15.32 18.35
CA ALA A 240 6.34 -16.62 17.73
C ALA A 240 5.50 -16.56 16.43
N ALA A 241 4.44 -15.74 16.41
CA ALA A 241 3.65 -15.51 15.21
C ALA A 241 4.48 -14.82 14.12
N ARG A 242 5.37 -13.89 14.49
CA ARG A 242 6.27 -13.21 13.54
C ARG A 242 7.30 -14.15 12.91
N GLU A 243 7.89 -15.04 13.70
CA GLU A 243 8.84 -16.02 13.15
C GLU A 243 8.14 -17.01 12.23
N TYR A 244 6.99 -17.56 12.66
CA TYR A 244 6.19 -18.44 11.81
C TYR A 244 5.80 -17.74 10.49
N TYR A 245 5.36 -16.48 10.57
CA TYR A 245 5.06 -15.68 9.39
C TYR A 245 6.26 -15.54 8.45
N ALA A 246 7.43 -15.26 9.01
CA ALA A 246 8.66 -15.09 8.25
C ALA A 246 9.07 -16.41 7.56
N GLU A 247 8.98 -17.54 8.27
CA GLU A 247 9.24 -18.86 7.71
C GLU A 247 8.28 -19.20 6.56
N GLU A 248 6.98 -18.95 6.73
CA GLU A 248 5.98 -19.19 5.68
C GLU A 248 6.25 -18.30 4.45
N VAL A 249 6.54 -17.01 4.68
CA VAL A 249 6.92 -16.08 3.61
C VAL A 249 8.16 -16.55 2.86
N GLU A 250 9.18 -17.03 3.58
CA GLU A 250 10.41 -17.59 2.99
C GLU A 250 10.12 -18.82 2.13
N GLN A 251 9.31 -19.76 2.64
CA GLN A 251 8.94 -20.99 1.91
C GLN A 251 8.26 -20.65 0.58
N HIS A 252 7.32 -19.70 0.59
CA HIS A 252 6.61 -19.26 -0.62
C HIS A 252 7.46 -18.38 -1.55
N ARG A 253 8.57 -17.84 -1.06
CA ARG A 253 9.52 -16.98 -1.79
C ARG A 253 10.90 -17.62 -1.94
N ASN A 254 10.96 -18.96 -1.96
CA ASN A 254 12.21 -19.71 -1.99
C ASN A 254 13.12 -19.36 -3.19
N GLN A 255 12.56 -18.91 -4.31
CA GLN A 255 13.32 -18.46 -5.49
C GLN A 255 14.17 -17.20 -5.21
N ALA A 256 13.89 -16.48 -4.14
CA ALA A 256 14.65 -15.30 -3.74
C ALA A 256 15.65 -15.59 -2.60
N VAL A 257 15.74 -16.84 -2.11
CA VAL A 257 16.62 -17.23 -1.00
C VAL A 257 18.10 -17.14 -1.37
N THR A 258 18.46 -17.25 -2.65
CA THR A 258 19.84 -17.09 -3.12
C THR A 258 20.37 -15.66 -2.96
N LEU A 259 19.46 -14.68 -2.85
CA LEU A 259 19.77 -13.31 -2.44
C LEU A 259 19.85 -13.16 -0.91
N GLY A 260 19.78 -14.24 -0.15
CA GLY A 260 19.86 -14.26 1.30
C GLY A 260 18.48 -14.29 1.99
N PRO A 261 18.42 -14.81 3.22
CA PRO A 261 17.17 -15.02 3.95
C PRO A 261 16.43 -13.70 4.23
N HIS A 262 17.15 -12.58 4.34
CA HIS A 262 16.52 -11.27 4.50
C HIS A 262 15.63 -10.90 3.31
N VAL A 263 16.07 -11.21 2.10
CA VAL A 263 15.35 -10.89 0.86
C VAL A 263 14.10 -11.76 0.69
N ALA A 264 14.24 -13.05 0.99
CA ALA A 264 13.12 -13.99 0.97
C ALA A 264 12.06 -13.62 2.02
N ARG A 265 12.49 -13.27 3.24
CA ARG A 265 11.61 -12.91 4.37
C ARG A 265 11.17 -11.44 4.40
N TYR A 266 11.61 -10.59 3.48
CA TYR A 266 11.36 -9.14 3.52
C TYR A 266 9.90 -8.75 3.83
N PRO A 267 8.88 -9.44 3.28
CA PRO A 267 7.51 -9.13 3.63
C PRO A 267 7.19 -9.17 5.13
N ALA A 268 7.90 -9.98 5.91
CA ALA A 268 7.76 -10.09 7.36
C ALA A 268 8.51 -9.01 8.16
N TYR A 269 9.51 -8.36 7.55
CA TYR A 269 10.38 -7.39 8.21
C TYR A 269 10.01 -5.92 7.99
N GLU A 270 9.02 -5.62 7.14
CA GLU A 270 8.64 -4.23 6.84
C GLU A 270 8.05 -3.47 8.04
N PHE A 271 7.61 -4.18 9.09
CA PHE A 271 7.02 -3.57 10.26
C PHE A 271 8.05 -3.31 11.34
N GLU A 272 8.03 -2.08 11.87
CA GLU A 272 8.57 -1.78 13.18
C GLU A 272 7.65 -2.43 14.21
N TYR A 273 8.08 -3.55 14.76
CA TYR A 273 7.43 -4.16 15.89
C TYR A 273 7.96 -3.51 17.17
N PRO A 274 7.12 -3.29 18.19
CA PRO A 274 7.63 -2.92 19.50
C PRO A 274 8.62 -4.01 19.98
N ASP A 275 9.66 -3.58 20.69
CA ASP A 275 10.56 -4.49 21.39
C ASP A 275 9.74 -5.18 22.49
N ILE A 276 9.31 -6.42 22.20
CA ILE A 276 8.56 -7.26 23.12
C ILE A 276 9.54 -8.29 23.68
N GLU A 277 9.84 -8.20 24.98
CA GLU A 277 10.68 -9.17 25.67
C GLU A 277 10.09 -10.59 25.54
N HIS A 278 10.93 -11.60 25.35
CA HIS A 278 10.54 -12.97 24.98
C HIS A 278 9.92 -13.82 26.12
N GLU A 279 9.35 -13.22 27.16
CA GLU A 279 8.86 -13.99 28.29
C GLU A 279 7.56 -14.76 27.97
N ASN A 280 7.68 -16.08 27.80
CA ASN A 280 6.59 -17.07 27.83
C ASN A 280 5.38 -16.76 26.92
N TYR A 281 5.61 -16.38 25.66
CA TYR A 281 4.49 -16.20 24.74
C TYR A 281 3.89 -17.55 24.31
N PRO A 282 2.55 -17.65 24.31
CA PRO A 282 1.86 -18.88 23.93
C PRO A 282 2.14 -19.28 22.48
N ARG A 283 1.91 -20.57 22.18
CA ARG A 283 1.90 -21.11 20.80
C ARG A 283 0.99 -20.25 19.91
N VAL A 284 1.40 -20.09 18.65
CA VAL A 284 0.61 -19.45 17.58
C VAL A 284 -0.84 -19.97 17.64
N SER A 285 -1.83 -19.06 17.63
CA SER A 285 -3.21 -19.48 17.82
C SER A 285 -3.72 -20.28 16.62
N THR A 286 -4.78 -21.06 16.83
CA THR A 286 -5.48 -21.74 15.75
C THR A 286 -6.06 -20.76 14.73
N SER A 287 -6.50 -19.57 15.16
CA SER A 287 -7.06 -18.56 14.26
C SER A 287 -6.00 -17.99 13.32
N TYR A 288 -4.77 -17.82 13.81
CA TYR A 288 -3.65 -17.43 12.96
C TYR A 288 -3.30 -18.54 11.97
N LEU A 289 -3.23 -19.81 12.41
CA LEU A 289 -2.92 -20.96 11.53
C LEU A 289 -4.01 -21.27 10.50
N GLN A 290 -5.28 -20.96 10.83
CA GLN A 290 -6.41 -21.14 9.93
C GLN A 290 -6.47 -20.07 8.84
N TRP A 291 -5.90 -18.90 9.10
CA TRP A 291 -5.82 -17.86 8.10
C TRP A 291 -4.79 -18.28 7.03
N LYS A 292 -5.29 -18.85 5.92
CA LYS A 292 -4.48 -19.22 4.75
C LYS A 292 -4.74 -18.26 3.60
N SER A 293 -3.67 -17.69 3.07
CA SER A 293 -3.72 -16.53 2.18
C SER A 293 -4.15 -16.79 0.74
N GLU A 294 -4.66 -17.98 0.43
CA GLU A 294 -4.91 -18.39 -0.95
C GLU A 294 -6.11 -17.63 -1.58
N ALA A 295 -6.99 -17.07 -0.73
CA ALA A 295 -8.27 -16.43 -1.06
C ALA A 295 -8.30 -15.03 -1.71
N ALA A 296 -7.63 -14.04 -1.12
CA ALA A 296 -8.49 -12.96 -0.62
C ALA A 296 -8.65 -11.69 -1.48
N ILE A 297 -7.73 -11.27 -2.36
CA ILE A 297 -7.82 -9.91 -2.94
C ILE A 297 -7.19 -9.75 -4.34
N PRO A 298 -7.84 -9.01 -5.26
CA PRO A 298 -7.24 -8.59 -6.52
C PRO A 298 -5.95 -7.78 -6.34
N ASN A 299 -4.88 -8.15 -7.06
CA ASN A 299 -3.58 -7.51 -6.95
C ASN A 299 -3.55 -6.07 -7.54
N LYS A 300 -2.95 -5.11 -6.82
CA LYS A 300 -2.61 -3.77 -7.36
C LYS A 300 -1.68 -3.86 -8.56
N VAL A 301 -0.71 -4.76 -8.53
CA VAL A 301 0.20 -5.05 -9.64
C VAL A 301 -0.62 -5.40 -10.87
N LYS A 302 -1.65 -6.26 -10.75
CA LYS A 302 -2.61 -6.50 -11.84
C LYS A 302 -3.30 -5.20 -12.29
N THR A 303 -3.67 -4.30 -11.38
CA THR A 303 -4.28 -3.00 -11.74
C THR A 303 -3.31 -2.06 -12.48
N VAL A 304 -2.03 -2.05 -12.10
CA VAL A 304 -0.97 -1.25 -12.71
C VAL A 304 -0.50 -1.85 -14.05
N LEU A 305 -0.56 -3.17 -14.18
CA LEU A 305 -0.13 -3.96 -15.34
C LEU A 305 -1.27 -4.29 -16.32
N LYS A 306 -2.54 -4.04 -15.95
CA LYS A 306 -3.74 -4.17 -16.80
C LYS A 306 -3.68 -3.41 -18.12
N ALA A 307 -2.68 -2.53 -18.30
CA ALA A 307 -2.44 -1.81 -19.54
C ALA A 307 -1.86 -2.68 -20.70
N LYS A 308 -1.54 -3.97 -20.49
CA LYS A 308 -0.86 -4.80 -21.49
C LYS A 308 -1.56 -6.13 -21.88
N ASP A 309 -2.81 -6.36 -21.49
CA ASP A 309 -3.55 -7.63 -21.76
C ASP A 309 -2.84 -8.92 -21.29
N GLN A 310 -1.78 -8.81 -20.47
CA GLN A 310 -1.07 -9.94 -19.89
C GLN A 310 -1.76 -10.35 -18.59
N SER A 311 -2.27 -11.58 -18.54
CA SER A 311 -2.67 -12.20 -17.29
C SER A 311 -1.42 -12.54 -16.49
N PHE A 312 -1.22 -11.89 -15.36
CA PHE A 312 -0.19 -12.28 -14.40
C PHE A 312 -0.75 -13.34 -13.46
N ASP A 313 0.00 -14.44 -13.32
CA ASP A 313 -0.20 -15.38 -12.23
C ASP A 313 0.04 -14.65 -10.90
N ASP A 314 -0.80 -14.93 -9.88
CA ASP A 314 -0.59 -14.39 -8.54
C ASP A 314 0.78 -14.80 -7.98
N ASP A 315 1.31 -15.94 -8.42
CA ASP A 315 2.60 -16.44 -7.99
C ASP A 315 3.79 -15.62 -8.51
N VAL A 316 3.66 -14.93 -9.66
CA VAL A 316 4.69 -14.00 -10.15
C VAL A 316 4.67 -12.72 -9.31
N THR A 317 3.48 -12.28 -8.93
CA THR A 317 3.32 -10.96 -8.32
C THR A 317 3.96 -10.81 -6.94
N LYS A 318 4.24 -11.92 -6.25
CA LYS A 318 4.92 -11.90 -4.94
C LYS A 318 6.37 -11.39 -5.04
N TYR A 319 6.98 -11.47 -6.21
CA TYR A 319 8.36 -11.02 -6.45
C TYR A 319 8.46 -9.64 -7.10
N ILE A 320 7.33 -9.01 -7.43
CA ILE A 320 7.34 -7.72 -8.11
C ILE A 320 7.54 -6.60 -7.09
N ALA A 321 8.59 -5.79 -7.32
CA ALA A 321 8.93 -4.63 -6.52
C ALA A 321 9.00 -3.37 -7.38
N ASP A 322 8.74 -2.20 -6.80
CA ASP A 322 9.27 -0.95 -7.35
C ASP A 322 10.73 -0.78 -6.93
N LEU A 323 11.48 0.11 -7.60
CA LEU A 323 12.89 0.30 -7.29
C LEU A 323 13.17 0.76 -5.85
N TRP A 324 12.19 1.35 -5.16
CA TRP A 324 12.37 1.78 -3.77
C TRP A 324 12.26 0.60 -2.80
N ALA A 325 11.29 -0.28 -3.02
CA ALA A 325 11.17 -1.53 -2.29
C ALA A 325 12.36 -2.46 -2.60
N ALA A 326 12.76 -2.56 -3.87
CA ALA A 326 13.92 -3.35 -4.27
C ALA A 326 15.23 -2.83 -3.63
N ASN A 327 15.42 -1.51 -3.51
CA ASN A 327 16.54 -0.91 -2.78
C ASN A 327 16.63 -1.42 -1.35
N LYS A 328 15.52 -1.34 -0.62
CA LYS A 328 15.44 -1.80 0.78
C LYS A 328 15.74 -3.29 0.92
N ILE A 329 15.19 -4.08 0.00
CA ILE A 329 15.36 -5.53 -0.03
C ILE A 329 16.82 -5.90 -0.29
N LEU A 330 17.41 -5.33 -1.34
CA LEU A 330 18.69 -5.74 -1.90
C LEU A 330 19.89 -5.05 -1.26
N GLY A 331 19.67 -4.10 -0.35
CA GLY A 331 20.74 -3.36 0.33
C GLY A 331 21.55 -2.46 -0.61
N THR A 332 20.87 -1.72 -1.48
CA THR A 332 21.48 -0.95 -2.58
C THR A 332 20.72 0.33 -2.87
N SER A 333 21.31 1.32 -3.53
CA SER A 333 20.62 2.56 -3.89
C SER A 333 19.69 2.38 -5.11
N CYS A 334 18.70 3.26 -5.23
CA CYS A 334 17.85 3.28 -6.43
C CYS A 334 18.63 3.61 -7.72
N ALA A 335 19.73 4.38 -7.61
CA ALA A 335 20.58 4.72 -8.76
C ALA A 335 21.38 3.50 -9.23
N GLU A 336 21.92 2.73 -8.29
CA GLU A 336 22.56 1.44 -8.60
C GLU A 336 21.56 0.50 -9.27
N LEU A 337 20.35 0.33 -8.73
CA LEU A 337 19.32 -0.52 -9.35
C LEU A 337 18.88 -0.04 -10.74
N ALA A 338 18.75 1.27 -10.94
CA ALA A 338 18.44 1.84 -12.24
C ALA A 338 19.53 1.51 -13.26
N SER A 339 20.80 1.48 -12.85
CA SER A 339 21.89 1.13 -13.75
C SER A 339 21.81 -0.31 -14.27
N PHE A 340 21.28 -1.28 -13.49
CA PHE A 340 21.05 -2.63 -14.02
C PHE A 340 20.01 -2.64 -15.15
N VAL A 341 19.00 -1.78 -15.08
CA VAL A 341 17.97 -1.63 -16.12
C VAL A 341 18.54 -0.90 -17.35
N GLU A 342 19.40 0.08 -17.15
CA GLU A 342 20.07 0.85 -18.22
C GLU A 342 21.04 -0.02 -19.01
N GLU A 343 21.83 -0.85 -18.31
CA GLU A 343 22.76 -1.82 -18.93
C GLU A 343 22.07 -3.07 -19.48
N GLY A 344 20.74 -3.18 -19.36
CA GLY A 344 19.98 -4.32 -19.86
C GLY A 344 20.21 -5.63 -19.12
N LEU A 345 20.77 -5.58 -17.91
CA LEU A 345 20.93 -6.75 -17.04
C LEU A 345 19.61 -7.23 -16.44
N ILE A 346 18.67 -6.31 -16.24
CA ILE A 346 17.35 -6.59 -15.67
C ILE A 346 16.29 -5.97 -16.58
N GLU A 347 15.34 -6.78 -17.05
CA GLU A 347 14.24 -6.28 -17.87
C GLU A 347 13.09 -5.77 -16.98
N PRO A 348 12.76 -4.47 -17.00
CA PRO A 348 11.69 -3.96 -16.16
C PRO A 348 10.33 -4.40 -16.71
N ILE A 349 9.53 -5.04 -15.85
CA ILE A 349 8.11 -5.39 -16.12
C ILE A 349 7.34 -4.14 -16.56
N LYS A 350 7.64 -3.00 -15.93
CA LYS A 350 7.09 -1.70 -16.29
C LYS A 350 8.19 -0.64 -16.31
N ARG A 351 8.31 0.07 -17.44
CA ARG A 351 9.16 1.26 -17.57
C ARG A 351 8.40 2.52 -17.16
N SER A 352 9.10 3.46 -16.53
CA SER A 352 8.58 4.75 -16.10
C SER A 352 9.72 5.76 -16.05
N LYS A 353 9.42 7.03 -16.32
CA LYS A 353 10.39 8.12 -16.13
C LYS A 353 10.70 8.40 -14.65
N LYS A 354 9.75 8.06 -13.76
CA LYS A 354 9.92 8.17 -12.31
C LYS A 354 10.33 6.82 -11.75
N ILE A 355 11.34 6.82 -10.86
CA ILE A 355 11.87 5.63 -10.16
C ILE A 355 10.74 4.79 -9.53
N GLN A 356 9.78 5.44 -8.85
CA GLN A 356 8.62 4.79 -8.20
C GLN A 356 7.67 4.06 -9.17
N GLY A 357 7.77 4.33 -10.47
CA GLY A 357 6.94 3.69 -11.48
C GLY A 357 7.64 2.56 -12.23
N ILE A 358 8.95 2.36 -11.98
CA ILE A 358 9.70 1.25 -12.56
C ILE A 358 9.44 0.02 -11.69
N LEU A 359 8.92 -1.04 -12.31
CA LEU A 359 8.67 -2.31 -11.64
C LEU A 359 9.61 -3.37 -12.19
N VAL A 360 10.20 -4.14 -11.29
CA VAL A 360 11.17 -5.22 -11.57
C VAL A 360 10.73 -6.50 -10.86
N ASP A 361 11.16 -7.66 -11.37
CA ASP A 361 11.07 -8.93 -10.66
C ASP A 361 12.34 -9.11 -9.83
N ILE A 362 12.23 -9.35 -8.53
CA ILE A 362 13.43 -9.55 -7.70
C ILE A 362 14.19 -10.85 -8.05
N ARG A 363 13.53 -11.80 -8.72
CA ARG A 363 14.16 -13.06 -9.15
C ARG A 363 15.17 -12.84 -10.26
N ASP A 364 14.99 -11.83 -11.11
CA ASP A 364 15.97 -11.47 -12.14
C ASP A 364 17.34 -11.13 -11.50
N PHE A 365 17.32 -10.52 -10.30
CA PHE A 365 18.55 -10.28 -9.54
C PHE A 365 19.11 -11.56 -8.91
N ALA A 366 18.23 -12.48 -8.49
CA ALA A 366 18.64 -13.79 -7.97
C ALA A 366 19.37 -14.60 -9.05
N GLU A 367 18.78 -14.66 -10.25
CA GLU A 367 19.38 -15.30 -11.42
C GLU A 367 20.71 -14.63 -11.79
N LEU A 368 20.78 -13.30 -11.76
CA LEU A 368 22.02 -12.57 -12.02
C LEU A 368 23.13 -12.93 -11.02
N VAL A 369 22.79 -13.03 -9.73
CA VAL A 369 23.73 -13.41 -8.67
C VAL A 369 24.15 -14.87 -8.82
N GLU A 370 23.21 -15.79 -9.04
CA GLU A 370 23.48 -17.24 -9.20
C GLU A 370 24.42 -17.56 -10.37
N GLN A 371 24.43 -16.73 -11.42
CA GLN A 371 25.34 -16.87 -12.55
C GLN A 371 26.79 -16.49 -12.22
N GLN A 372 27.06 -15.85 -11.07
CA GLN A 372 28.41 -15.45 -10.67
C GLN A 372 29.15 -16.58 -9.93
N PRO A 373 30.47 -16.76 -10.15
CA PRO A 373 31.24 -17.78 -9.46
C PRO A 373 31.42 -17.48 -7.96
N VAL A 374 31.63 -18.51 -7.13
CA VAL A 374 31.94 -18.33 -5.70
C VAL A 374 33.40 -17.89 -5.52
N VAL A 375 33.68 -16.97 -4.59
CA VAL A 375 35.04 -16.49 -4.30
C VAL A 375 35.97 -17.65 -3.90
N PRO A 376 37.06 -17.94 -4.63
CA PRO A 376 38.08 -18.86 -4.18
C PRO A 376 38.81 -18.31 -2.95
N THR A 377 39.17 -19.16 -1.99
CA THR A 377 39.82 -18.78 -0.71
C THR A 377 41.11 -17.97 -0.85
N ASN A 378 41.78 -18.01 -2.01
CA ASN A 378 43.03 -17.31 -2.27
C ASN A 378 42.87 -16.07 -3.18
N THR A 379 41.66 -15.75 -3.64
CA THR A 379 41.45 -14.61 -4.54
C THR A 379 41.42 -13.30 -3.76
N ALA A 380 42.26 -12.35 -4.15
CA ALA A 380 42.21 -10.99 -3.63
C ALA A 380 40.93 -10.30 -4.15
N SER A 381 39.87 -10.27 -3.33
CA SER A 381 38.58 -9.69 -3.70
C SER A 381 38.25 -8.41 -2.93
N VAL A 382 37.38 -7.57 -3.51
CA VAL A 382 36.80 -6.38 -2.88
C VAL A 382 35.29 -6.50 -2.90
N SER A 383 34.64 -6.33 -1.75
CA SER A 383 33.18 -6.37 -1.63
C SER A 383 32.54 -5.05 -2.07
N LEU A 384 31.25 -5.10 -2.41
CA LEU A 384 30.48 -3.91 -2.81
C LEU A 384 30.53 -2.79 -1.77
N ASP A 385 30.41 -3.13 -0.48
CA ASP A 385 30.47 -2.13 0.59
C ASP A 385 31.81 -1.42 0.67
N LYS A 386 32.92 -2.13 0.42
CA LYS A 386 34.25 -1.51 0.36
C LYS A 386 34.37 -0.56 -0.84
N LEU A 387 33.77 -0.92 -1.99
CA LEU A 387 33.73 -0.03 -3.16
C LEU A 387 32.97 1.26 -2.86
N ARG A 388 31.79 1.15 -2.24
CA ARG A 388 30.98 2.29 -1.81
C ARG A 388 31.73 3.19 -0.83
N GLN A 389 32.37 2.61 0.18
CA GLN A 389 33.16 3.36 1.17
C GLN A 389 34.34 4.10 0.56
N SER A 390 34.90 3.59 -0.54
CA SER A 390 36.02 4.22 -1.25
C SER A 390 35.60 5.27 -2.29
N GLU A 391 34.30 5.56 -2.40
CA GLU A 391 33.71 6.39 -3.46
C GLU A 391 34.15 5.93 -4.87
N PHE A 392 34.27 4.60 -5.07
CA PHE A 392 34.81 4.02 -6.30
C PHE A 392 33.97 4.40 -7.53
N PHE A 393 32.64 4.27 -7.43
CA PHE A 393 31.71 4.56 -8.51
C PHE A 393 31.76 6.05 -8.91
N GLU A 394 31.77 6.94 -7.92
CA GLU A 394 31.89 8.38 -8.13
C GLU A 394 33.25 8.77 -8.70
N ARG A 395 34.32 8.17 -8.19
CA ARG A 395 35.69 8.43 -8.66
C ARG A 395 35.84 8.03 -10.11
N TYR A 396 35.36 6.86 -10.54
CA TYR A 396 35.59 6.43 -11.93
C TYR A 396 34.42 6.72 -12.87
N SER A 397 33.36 7.39 -12.39
CA SER A 397 32.12 7.63 -13.16
C SER A 397 31.59 6.36 -13.80
N VAL A 398 31.58 5.28 -13.02
CA VAL A 398 31.07 3.96 -13.41
C VAL A 398 29.87 3.62 -12.55
N SER A 399 28.91 2.91 -13.12
CA SER A 399 27.75 2.41 -12.39
C SER A 399 27.99 0.97 -11.91
N LEU A 400 27.15 0.52 -10.97
CA LEU A 400 27.19 -0.88 -10.53
C LEU A 400 26.74 -1.81 -11.67
N GLY A 401 25.75 -1.42 -12.47
CA GLY A 401 25.31 -2.16 -13.64
C GLY A 401 26.45 -2.37 -14.64
N GLU A 402 27.22 -1.33 -14.95
CA GLU A 402 28.35 -1.44 -15.90
C GLU A 402 29.44 -2.37 -15.36
N LEU A 403 29.69 -2.29 -14.07
CA LEU A 403 30.65 -3.15 -13.38
C LEU A 403 30.22 -4.63 -13.46
N VAL A 404 28.94 -4.92 -13.22
CA VAL A 404 28.41 -6.29 -13.27
C VAL A 404 28.32 -6.80 -14.72
N ALA A 405 27.95 -5.95 -15.66
CA ALA A 405 27.82 -6.30 -17.08
C ALA A 405 29.18 -6.55 -17.77
N SER A 406 30.29 -6.10 -17.17
CA SER A 406 31.57 -6.16 -17.85
C SER A 406 32.15 -7.57 -17.88
N PRO A 407 32.42 -8.14 -19.07
CA PRO A 407 33.06 -9.46 -19.18
C PRO A 407 34.56 -9.42 -18.84
N SER A 408 35.14 -8.22 -18.70
CA SER A 408 36.58 -8.02 -18.48
C SER A 408 36.98 -8.00 -17.00
N ILE A 409 36.02 -8.13 -16.09
CA ILE A 409 36.26 -8.25 -14.66
C ILE A 409 35.55 -9.48 -14.12
N GLN A 410 36.25 -10.23 -13.27
CA GLN A 410 35.64 -11.36 -12.59
C GLN A 410 34.82 -10.89 -11.39
N ASN A 411 33.52 -11.15 -11.46
CA ASN A 411 32.57 -10.99 -10.37
C ASN A 411 32.53 -12.28 -9.54
N TYR A 412 32.22 -12.17 -8.26
CA TYR A 412 32.10 -13.30 -7.35
C TYR A 412 31.00 -13.11 -6.31
N ILE A 413 30.59 -14.19 -5.66
CA ILE A 413 29.67 -14.16 -4.50
C ILE A 413 30.41 -14.48 -3.20
N SER A 414 30.20 -13.66 -2.16
CA SER A 414 30.60 -13.93 -0.77
C SER A 414 29.46 -14.61 0.00
N ASP A 415 29.85 -15.53 0.88
CA ASP A 415 29.00 -16.23 1.85
C ASP A 415 28.35 -15.35 2.93
N LYS A 416 28.78 -14.09 3.09
CA LYS A 416 28.40 -13.24 4.23
C LYS A 416 27.44 -12.09 3.90
N GLY A 417 27.11 -11.88 2.63
CA GLY A 417 26.28 -10.75 2.20
C GLY A 417 24.81 -11.13 2.01
N ASN A 418 23.91 -10.15 2.18
CA ASN A 418 22.51 -10.23 1.74
C ASN A 418 22.33 -9.37 0.49
N GLY A 419 21.45 -9.82 -0.41
CA GLY A 419 21.15 -9.17 -1.67
C GLY A 419 22.39 -8.99 -2.54
N LEU A 420 22.52 -7.80 -3.12
CA LEU A 420 23.65 -7.44 -3.98
C LEU A 420 24.93 -7.13 -3.19
N ALA A 421 24.84 -6.97 -1.86
CA ALA A 421 26.03 -6.77 -1.02
C ALA A 421 26.93 -8.03 -0.94
N SER A 422 26.41 -9.19 -1.36
CA SER A 422 27.19 -10.42 -1.52
C SER A 422 28.19 -10.35 -2.68
N LEU A 423 28.01 -9.42 -3.63
CA LEU A 423 28.89 -9.30 -4.79
C LEU A 423 30.28 -8.80 -4.41
N CYS A 424 31.29 -9.44 -5.01
CA CYS A 424 32.70 -9.14 -4.86
C CYS A 424 33.39 -9.12 -6.23
N TRP A 425 34.52 -8.41 -6.34
CA TRP A 425 35.28 -8.29 -7.58
C TRP A 425 36.75 -8.58 -7.36
N ASN A 426 37.44 -9.06 -8.40
CA ASN A 426 38.90 -9.21 -8.37
C ASN A 426 39.57 -7.84 -8.18
N LYS A 427 40.25 -7.66 -7.05
CA LYS A 427 40.91 -6.40 -6.67
C LYS A 427 41.91 -5.92 -7.72
N ASN A 428 42.61 -6.85 -8.36
CA ASN A 428 43.71 -6.55 -9.27
C ASN A 428 43.21 -6.10 -10.66
N GLU A 429 42.00 -6.51 -11.04
CA GLU A 429 41.38 -6.16 -12.33
C GLU A 429 40.56 -4.87 -12.25
N LEU A 430 40.06 -4.57 -11.05
CA LEU A 430 39.09 -3.50 -10.83
C LEU A 430 39.60 -2.10 -11.21
N LEU A 431 40.82 -1.74 -10.78
CA LEU A 431 41.37 -0.41 -11.06
C LEU A 431 41.71 -0.23 -12.55
N PRO A 432 42.44 -1.16 -13.20
CA PRO A 432 42.65 -1.10 -14.65
C PRO A 432 41.35 -1.03 -15.45
N TRP A 433 40.35 -1.85 -15.08
CA TRP A 433 39.03 -1.83 -15.68
C TRP A 433 38.38 -0.45 -15.57
N ALA A 434 38.31 0.12 -14.36
CA ALA A 434 37.61 1.38 -14.12
C ALA A 434 38.26 2.55 -14.88
N ILE A 435 39.59 2.59 -14.93
CA ILE A 435 40.32 3.59 -15.70
C ILE A 435 40.03 3.44 -17.20
N ASN A 436 40.06 2.23 -17.73
CA ASN A 436 39.79 1.99 -19.15
C ASN A 436 38.34 2.31 -19.52
N THR A 437 37.39 1.90 -18.69
CA THR A 437 35.97 2.24 -18.84
C THR A 437 35.78 3.75 -18.81
N PHE A 438 36.36 4.46 -17.83
CA PHE A 438 36.30 5.91 -17.77
C PHE A 438 36.87 6.56 -19.03
N LYS A 439 38.03 6.08 -19.52
CA LYS A 439 38.70 6.57 -20.74
C LYS A 439 37.89 6.35 -22.02
N SER A 440 37.08 5.30 -22.07
CA SER A 440 36.26 4.98 -23.24
C SER A 440 34.99 5.83 -23.37
N LYS A 441 34.58 6.50 -22.29
CA LYS A 441 33.34 7.28 -22.25
C LYS A 441 33.56 8.73 -22.68
N ASP A 442 32.63 9.24 -23.48
CA ASP A 442 32.45 10.67 -23.70
C ASP A 442 31.25 11.17 -22.89
N ILE A 443 31.47 11.34 -21.59
CA ILE A 443 30.46 11.82 -20.64
C ILE A 443 30.83 13.19 -20.07
N GLN A 444 29.82 13.87 -19.53
CA GLN A 444 30.01 15.03 -18.68
C GLN A 444 30.18 14.60 -17.23
N VAL A 445 31.23 15.10 -16.57
CA VAL A 445 31.56 14.79 -15.17
C VAL A 445 31.33 15.98 -14.26
N SER A 446 30.82 15.70 -13.06
CA SER A 446 30.54 16.74 -12.05
C SER A 446 31.83 17.33 -11.46
N PRO A 447 31.82 18.55 -10.91
CA PRO A 447 32.96 19.10 -10.18
C PRO A 447 33.43 18.19 -9.03
N LYS A 448 32.51 17.53 -8.32
CA LYS A 448 32.86 16.58 -7.25
C LYS A 448 33.70 15.44 -7.82
N THR A 449 33.24 14.85 -8.92
CA THR A 449 33.90 13.76 -9.62
C THR A 449 35.28 14.15 -10.13
N VAL A 450 35.42 15.31 -10.78
CA VAL A 450 36.73 15.77 -11.27
C VAL A 450 37.73 15.94 -10.14
N LYS A 451 37.31 16.51 -9.00
CA LYS A 451 38.16 16.64 -7.81
C LYS A 451 38.59 15.29 -7.26
N LEU A 452 37.66 14.33 -7.20
CA LEU A 452 37.95 12.96 -6.72
C LEU A 452 38.90 12.20 -7.66
N ILE A 453 38.79 12.42 -8.97
CA ILE A 453 39.62 11.81 -10.00
C ILE A 453 41.03 12.35 -9.95
N LEU A 454 41.17 13.68 -10.01
CA LEU A 454 42.47 14.34 -10.13
C LEU A 454 43.16 14.53 -8.76
N GLY A 455 42.44 14.28 -7.66
CA GLY A 455 42.96 14.52 -6.30
C GLY A 455 43.18 16.00 -6.01
N VAL A 456 42.36 16.89 -6.60
CA VAL A 456 42.52 18.35 -6.52
C VAL A 456 41.44 19.01 -5.66
N THR A 457 41.78 20.14 -5.06
CA THR A 457 40.87 21.03 -4.35
C THR A 457 39.96 21.81 -5.32
N GLN A 458 38.97 22.52 -4.78
CA GLN A 458 38.10 23.38 -5.60
C GLN A 458 38.87 24.56 -6.22
N THR A 459 39.86 25.10 -5.51
CA THR A 459 40.71 26.19 -6.00
C THR A 459 41.54 25.71 -7.19
N GLU A 460 42.23 24.58 -7.04
CA GLU A 460 43.03 23.98 -8.13
C GLU A 460 42.16 23.59 -9.33
N LEU A 461 40.94 23.09 -9.10
CA LEU A 461 39.98 22.84 -10.19
C LEU A 461 39.62 24.14 -10.93
N ASN A 462 39.46 25.26 -10.24
CA ASN A 462 39.23 26.55 -10.90
C ASN A 462 40.47 27.02 -11.66
N ASP A 463 41.66 26.84 -11.11
CA ASP A 463 42.91 27.18 -11.78
C ASP A 463 43.09 26.38 -13.08
N LEU A 464 42.72 25.09 -13.09
CA LEU A 464 42.71 24.26 -14.31
C LEU A 464 41.74 24.79 -15.37
N VAL A 465 40.60 25.37 -14.95
CA VAL A 465 39.64 26.01 -15.86
C VAL A 465 40.20 27.32 -16.40
N ASP A 466 40.78 28.16 -15.54
CA ASP A 466 41.35 29.45 -15.92
C ASP A 466 42.55 29.28 -16.86
N GLN A 467 43.31 28.18 -16.70
CA GLN A 467 44.38 27.77 -17.62
C GLN A 467 43.87 27.18 -18.94
N GLY A 468 42.56 26.99 -19.12
CA GLY A 468 41.98 26.37 -20.31
C GLY A 468 42.25 24.87 -20.44
N LYS A 469 42.69 24.20 -19.37
CA LYS A 469 42.91 22.74 -19.34
C LYS A 469 41.61 21.96 -19.15
N LEU A 470 40.61 22.60 -18.54
CA LEU A 470 39.26 22.07 -18.39
C LEU A 470 38.23 23.09 -18.86
N THR A 471 37.26 22.64 -19.63
CA THR A 471 36.17 23.44 -20.15
C THR A 471 34.89 23.14 -19.37
N ARG A 472 34.29 24.16 -18.76
CA ARG A 472 32.95 24.04 -18.16
C ARG A 472 31.91 23.90 -19.27
N CYS A 473 31.14 22.82 -19.24
CA CYS A 473 29.99 22.62 -20.12
C CYS A 473 28.86 23.55 -19.69
N LEU A 474 28.18 24.16 -20.66
CA LEU A 474 26.98 24.94 -20.40
C LEU A 474 25.86 23.99 -19.94
N PRO A 475 25.08 24.37 -18.92
CA PRO A 475 23.97 23.56 -18.46
C PRO A 475 22.97 23.36 -19.60
N ASP A 476 22.60 22.11 -19.85
CA ASP A 476 21.51 21.83 -20.76
C ASP A 476 20.22 22.45 -20.18
N LYS A 477 19.45 23.16 -21.01
CA LYS A 477 18.31 23.99 -20.57
C LYS A 477 17.24 23.17 -19.83
N GLY A 478 17.25 21.85 -19.96
CA GLY A 478 16.35 20.93 -19.29
C GLY A 478 16.80 20.44 -17.90
N ASN A 479 18.06 20.61 -17.50
CA ASN A 479 18.58 19.98 -16.28
C ASN A 479 19.33 20.97 -15.37
N ARG A 480 18.56 21.68 -14.54
CA ARG A 480 19.07 22.70 -13.60
C ARG A 480 19.98 22.14 -12.50
N GLU A 481 20.16 20.83 -12.40
CA GLU A 481 21.05 20.22 -11.41
C GLU A 481 22.49 20.07 -11.94
N LEU A 482 22.72 20.24 -13.25
CA LEU A 482 24.03 20.09 -13.90
C LEU A 482 24.76 21.42 -14.12
N PHE A 483 24.84 22.28 -13.10
CA PHE A 483 25.68 23.46 -13.21
C PHE A 483 27.16 23.09 -13.07
N ASN A 484 27.96 23.48 -14.07
CA ASN A 484 29.43 23.35 -14.10
C ASN A 484 29.95 21.91 -14.28
N THR A 485 29.40 21.13 -15.20
CA THR A 485 30.02 19.85 -15.59
C THR A 485 31.24 20.06 -16.49
N TYR A 486 32.08 19.04 -16.64
CA TYR A 486 33.31 19.06 -17.44
C TYR A 486 33.32 17.91 -18.45
N LYS A 487 34.02 18.06 -19.58
CA LYS A 487 34.17 16.97 -20.54
C LYS A 487 35.13 15.91 -19.99
N SER A 488 34.71 14.66 -19.96
CA SER A 488 35.54 13.54 -19.49
C SER A 488 36.87 13.42 -20.25
N ILE A 489 36.90 13.65 -21.57
CA ILE A 489 38.13 13.59 -22.38
C ILE A 489 39.24 14.55 -21.90
N GLU A 490 38.85 15.74 -21.40
CA GLU A 490 39.81 16.72 -20.89
C GLU A 490 40.35 16.27 -19.53
N VAL A 491 39.49 15.71 -18.68
CA VAL A 491 39.87 15.11 -17.39
C VAL A 491 40.78 13.90 -17.60
N GLN A 492 40.49 13.05 -18.59
CA GLN A 492 41.31 11.90 -18.96
C GLN A 492 42.68 12.30 -19.49
N THR A 493 42.82 13.47 -20.14
CA THR A 493 44.11 13.99 -20.63
C THR A 493 45.00 14.45 -19.47
N LEU A 494 44.41 14.81 -18.33
CA LEU A 494 45.12 15.22 -17.12
C LEU A 494 45.49 14.05 -16.20
N LEU A 495 44.86 12.88 -16.38
CA LEU A 495 45.19 11.60 -15.72
C LEU A 495 46.31 10.87 -16.46
#